data_AF-W6R883-F1
#
_entry.id   AF-W6R883-F1
#
_cell.length_a   1.000
_cell.length_b   1.000
_cell.length_c   1.000
_cell.angle_alpha   90.00
_cell.angle_beta   90.00
_cell.angle_gamma   90.00
#
_symmetry.space_group_name_H-M   'P 1'
#
loop_
_entity.id
_entity.type
_entity.pdbx_description
1 polymer ?
#
loop_
_entity_poly.entity_id
_entity_poly.type
_entity_poly.pdbx_seq_one_letter_code
_entity_poly.pdbx_strand_id
1 'polypeptide(L)'
;MPFSFPRRKREPSRDRVHRKVGIMRGDKDSWEVGLERSGEINILQRYRLSEYWTLIRRDNTGPPFISHKLLFVEEDLREIFQEEISIKEGADLNKDAKERLDALNARYWLLEQKCWHYHSCLADGYQLRAFELWRSHPKWYMHRVLVEDCASRHGCARGCGCCLSRNIDPTRRLGVGHCTFECGCYRRARGFDVSEEDKKLLKEQCREEISKLTKHRITRVAI
;
A
#
# COMPACT_ATOMS: atom_id res chain seq x y z
N MET A 1 -51.10 66.93 -16.19
CA MET A 1 -49.76 67.15 -15.60
C MET A 1 -49.20 65.80 -15.19
N PRO A 2 -48.19 65.24 -15.88
CA PRO A 2 -47.66 63.91 -15.62
C PRO A 2 -46.59 63.94 -14.51
N PHE A 3 -46.65 63.00 -13.57
CA PHE A 3 -45.66 62.84 -12.51
C PHE A 3 -44.45 62.06 -13.03
N SER A 4 -43.28 62.70 -13.02
CA SER A 4 -41.98 62.10 -13.37
C SER A 4 -41.39 61.36 -12.16
N PHE A 5 -41.16 60.05 -12.28
CA PHE A 5 -40.38 59.28 -11.31
C PHE A 5 -38.88 59.24 -11.70
N PRO A 6 -37.95 59.33 -10.74
CA PRO A 6 -36.52 59.33 -11.05
C PRO A 6 -35.99 57.94 -11.44
N ARG A 7 -35.18 57.89 -12.50
CA ARG A 7 -34.43 56.69 -12.95
C ARG A 7 -33.49 56.21 -11.83
N ARG A 8 -33.80 55.08 -11.19
CA ARG A 8 -32.82 54.33 -10.38
C ARG A 8 -31.77 53.71 -11.32
N LYS A 9 -30.50 54.08 -11.08
CA LYS A 9 -29.32 53.39 -11.64
C LYS A 9 -29.36 51.93 -11.18
N ARG A 10 -29.25 50.99 -12.12
CA ARG A 10 -28.97 49.58 -11.80
C ARG A 10 -27.53 49.50 -11.29
N GLU A 11 -27.36 49.15 -10.03
CA GLU A 11 -26.07 48.66 -9.54
C GLU A 11 -25.76 47.32 -10.20
N PRO A 12 -24.51 47.07 -10.63
CA PRO A 12 -24.15 45.78 -11.22
C PRO A 12 -24.20 44.71 -10.13
N SER A 13 -24.97 43.64 -10.37
CA SER A 13 -25.00 42.48 -9.49
C SER A 13 -23.57 41.95 -9.35
N ARG A 14 -23.11 41.85 -8.10
CA ARG A 14 -21.94 41.02 -7.75
C ARG A 14 -22.35 39.55 -7.88
N ASP A 15 -22.72 39.13 -9.08
CA ASP A 15 -22.75 37.72 -9.41
C ASP A 15 -21.31 37.24 -9.41
N ARG A 16 -20.95 36.59 -8.30
CA ARG A 16 -19.77 35.74 -8.20
C ARG A 16 -19.77 34.84 -9.42
N VAL A 17 -18.92 35.19 -10.37
CA VAL A 17 -18.36 34.26 -11.35
C VAL A 17 -17.51 33.28 -10.53
N HIS A 18 -18.17 32.30 -9.90
CA HIS A 18 -17.56 31.03 -9.61
C HIS A 18 -17.37 30.35 -10.96
N ARG A 19 -16.28 30.74 -11.63
CA ARG A 19 -15.68 29.96 -12.70
C ARG A 19 -15.59 28.54 -12.14
N LYS A 20 -16.40 27.61 -12.65
CA LYS A 20 -16.19 26.17 -12.41
C LYS A 20 -14.76 25.92 -12.86
N VAL A 21 -13.84 25.84 -11.91
CA VAL A 21 -12.52 25.26 -12.16
C VAL A 21 -12.85 23.88 -12.68
N GLY A 22 -12.59 23.64 -13.98
CA GLY A 22 -12.88 22.37 -14.59
C GLY A 22 -12.19 21.30 -13.77
N ILE A 23 -12.95 20.32 -13.29
CA ILE A 23 -12.42 19.16 -12.59
C ILE A 23 -11.32 18.57 -13.48
N MET A 24 -10.07 18.71 -13.07
CA MET A 24 -8.94 18.18 -13.81
C MET A 24 -8.97 16.66 -13.68
N ARG A 25 -8.48 15.96 -14.71
CA ARG A 25 -8.37 14.49 -14.68
C ARG A 25 -7.49 14.11 -13.47
N GLY A 26 -8.06 13.34 -12.54
CA GLY A 26 -7.40 12.95 -11.29
C GLY A 26 -7.97 13.60 -10.03
N ASP A 27 -8.73 14.70 -10.16
CA ASP A 27 -9.39 15.37 -9.04
C ASP A 27 -10.44 14.46 -8.37
N LYS A 28 -10.64 14.68 -7.06
CA LYS A 28 -11.71 14.01 -6.32
C LYS A 28 -13.05 14.59 -6.74
N ASP A 29 -14.02 13.72 -7.04
CA ASP A 29 -15.40 14.17 -7.20
C ASP A 29 -16.09 14.39 -5.84
N SER A 30 -17.30 14.96 -5.86
CA SER A 30 -18.06 15.23 -4.64
C SER A 30 -18.43 13.96 -3.88
N TRP A 31 -18.53 12.81 -4.58
CA TRP A 31 -18.86 11.53 -3.98
C TRP A 31 -17.69 10.96 -3.20
N GLU A 32 -16.48 10.97 -3.78
CA GLU A 32 -15.25 10.56 -3.11
C GLU A 32 -15.01 11.39 -1.85
N VAL A 33 -15.18 12.71 -1.93
CA VAL A 33 -15.05 13.61 -0.77
C VAL A 33 -16.09 13.29 0.30
N GLY A 34 -17.32 12.95 -0.11
CA GLY A 34 -18.38 12.51 0.80
C GLY A 34 -18.01 11.23 1.55
N LEU A 35 -17.47 10.23 0.84
CA LEU A 35 -17.02 8.96 1.40
C LEU A 35 -15.79 9.10 2.31
N GLU A 36 -14.86 10.02 1.99
CA GLU A 36 -13.75 10.33 2.89
C GLU A 36 -14.25 10.92 4.22
N ARG A 37 -15.24 11.80 4.17
CA ARG A 37 -15.82 12.44 5.36
C ARG A 37 -16.64 11.49 6.22
N SER A 38 -17.29 10.49 5.62
CA SER A 38 -18.07 9.51 6.39
C SER A 38 -17.19 8.53 7.16
N GLY A 39 -15.91 8.38 6.79
CA GLY A 39 -15.01 7.40 7.39
C GLY A 39 -15.28 5.96 6.95
N GLU A 40 -16.17 5.73 5.99
CA GLU A 40 -16.52 4.41 5.44
C GLU A 40 -15.41 3.91 4.49
N ILE A 41 -14.24 3.60 5.05
CA ILE A 41 -13.00 3.28 4.30
C ILE A 41 -13.23 2.15 3.29
N ASN A 42 -13.96 1.10 3.64
CA ASN A 42 -14.21 -0.01 2.73
C ASN A 42 -15.04 0.42 1.51
N ILE A 43 -16.06 1.27 1.71
CA ILE A 43 -16.89 1.79 0.62
C ILE A 43 -16.06 2.73 -0.26
N LEU A 44 -15.26 3.59 0.35
CA LEU A 44 -14.34 4.49 -0.35
C LEU A 44 -13.33 3.73 -1.22
N GLN A 45 -12.74 2.66 -0.69
CA GLN A 45 -11.77 1.83 -1.41
C GLN A 45 -12.43 1.08 -2.58
N ARG A 46 -13.65 0.54 -2.39
CA ARG A 46 -14.43 -0.07 -3.48
C ARG A 46 -14.76 0.95 -4.58
N TYR A 47 -15.15 2.16 -4.20
CA TYR A 47 -15.44 3.24 -5.13
C TYR A 47 -14.18 3.61 -5.94
N ARG A 48 -13.05 3.87 -5.27
CA ARG A 48 -11.76 4.17 -5.93
C ARG A 48 -11.34 3.08 -6.91
N LEU A 49 -11.51 1.81 -6.51
CA LEU A 49 -11.24 0.69 -7.39
C LEU A 49 -12.14 0.70 -8.64
N SER A 50 -13.44 0.89 -8.44
CA SER A 50 -14.43 0.95 -9.54
C SER A 50 -14.07 2.05 -10.54
N GLU A 51 -13.77 3.24 -10.05
CA GLU A 51 -13.44 4.38 -10.89
C GLU A 51 -12.12 4.19 -11.64
N TYR A 52 -11.09 3.65 -10.98
CA TYR A 52 -9.84 3.27 -11.65
C TYR A 52 -10.11 2.32 -12.84
N TRP A 53 -10.94 1.30 -12.65
CA TRP A 53 -11.28 0.36 -13.73
C TRP A 53 -12.12 0.98 -14.84
N THR A 54 -12.97 1.94 -14.50
CA THR A 54 -13.73 2.70 -15.49
C THR A 54 -12.79 3.56 -16.35
N LEU A 55 -11.78 4.18 -15.75
CA LEU A 55 -10.77 4.96 -16.47
C LEU A 55 -9.95 4.10 -17.43
N ILE A 56 -9.38 3.00 -16.94
CA ILE A 56 -8.59 2.05 -17.77
C ILE A 56 -9.40 1.57 -18.98
N ARG A 57 -10.68 1.21 -18.77
CA ARG A 57 -11.57 0.77 -19.86
C ARG A 57 -11.86 1.89 -20.88
N ARG A 58 -11.98 3.14 -20.42
CA ARG A 58 -12.24 4.29 -21.32
C ARG A 58 -11.03 4.66 -22.16
N ASP A 59 -9.85 4.61 -21.55
CA ASP A 59 -8.62 5.06 -22.22
C ASP A 59 -8.02 4.00 -23.16
N ASN A 60 -8.59 2.78 -23.22
CA ASN A 60 -8.02 1.63 -23.93
C ASN A 60 -6.54 1.36 -23.62
N THR A 61 -6.05 1.91 -22.51
CA THR A 61 -4.71 1.69 -22.01
C THR A 61 -4.73 0.33 -21.34
N GLY A 62 -3.90 -0.61 -21.81
CA GLY A 62 -3.67 -1.86 -21.08
C GLY A 62 -3.25 -1.49 -19.64
N PRO A 63 -3.75 -2.19 -18.61
CA PRO A 63 -3.52 -1.72 -17.25
C PRO A 63 -2.02 -1.79 -16.94
N PRO A 64 -1.36 -0.66 -16.62
CA PRO A 64 0.05 -0.68 -16.25
C PRO A 64 0.11 -1.13 -14.80
N PHE A 65 -0.05 -2.44 -14.55
CA PHE A 65 -0.08 -2.93 -13.18
C PHE A 65 1.31 -2.89 -12.56
N ILE A 66 1.63 -1.77 -11.93
CA ILE A 66 2.82 -1.61 -11.09
C ILE A 66 2.50 -1.98 -9.63
N SER A 67 1.21 -2.10 -9.26
CA SER A 67 0.80 -2.42 -7.89
C SER A 67 1.33 -3.77 -7.40
N HIS A 68 1.43 -4.82 -8.23
CA HIS A 68 2.08 -6.05 -7.77
C HIS A 68 3.57 -5.84 -7.52
N LYS A 69 4.25 -4.99 -8.29
CA LYS A 69 5.67 -4.70 -8.08
C LYS A 69 5.89 -4.01 -6.73
N LEU A 70 4.99 -3.10 -6.34
CA LEU A 70 4.98 -2.54 -4.99
C LEU A 70 4.79 -3.62 -3.92
N LEU A 71 3.82 -4.52 -4.09
CA LEU A 71 3.60 -5.63 -3.15
C LEU A 71 4.84 -6.50 -2.97
N PHE A 72 5.53 -6.80 -4.07
CA PHE A 72 6.72 -7.64 -4.07
C PHE A 72 7.90 -6.94 -3.39
N VAL A 73 8.10 -5.64 -3.66
CA VAL A 73 9.13 -4.85 -2.99
C VAL A 73 8.83 -4.68 -1.50
N GLU A 74 7.58 -4.42 -1.11
CA GLU A 74 7.19 -4.37 0.30
C GLU A 74 7.40 -5.73 0.99
N GLU A 75 7.18 -6.85 0.30
CA GLU A 75 7.53 -8.18 0.82
C GLU A 75 9.02 -8.35 1.02
N ASP A 76 9.84 -7.95 0.06
CA ASP A 76 11.29 -8.04 0.16
C ASP A 76 11.84 -7.15 1.30
N LEU A 77 11.27 -5.94 1.48
CA LEU A 77 11.59 -5.06 2.61
C LEU A 77 11.20 -5.67 3.96
N ARG A 78 10.01 -6.29 4.05
CA ARG A 78 9.58 -7.02 5.25
C ARG A 78 10.48 -8.20 5.57
N GLU A 79 11.00 -8.88 4.54
CA GLU A 79 11.86 -10.03 4.70
C GLU A 79 13.23 -9.63 5.25
N ILE A 80 13.84 -8.59 4.69
CA ILE A 80 15.09 -8.02 5.22
C ILE A 80 14.92 -7.63 6.69
N PHE A 81 13.86 -6.90 7.03
CA PHE A 81 13.66 -6.45 8.40
C PHE A 81 13.47 -7.61 9.38
N GLN A 82 12.84 -8.70 8.95
CA GLN A 82 12.65 -9.89 9.77
C GLN A 82 13.94 -10.69 9.95
N GLU A 83 14.79 -10.73 8.93
CA GLU A 83 16.13 -11.30 9.04
C GLU A 83 17.00 -10.45 10.00
N GLU A 84 16.98 -9.12 9.86
CA GLU A 84 17.69 -8.21 10.77
C GLU A 84 17.29 -8.43 12.23
N ILE A 85 15.98 -8.53 12.53
CA ILE A 85 15.48 -8.84 13.88
C ILE A 85 16.01 -10.19 14.33
N SER A 86 15.91 -11.23 13.49
CA SER A 86 16.34 -12.58 13.84
C SER A 86 17.84 -12.67 14.12
N ILE A 87 18.67 -11.91 13.41
CA ILE A 87 20.11 -11.81 13.65
C ILE A 87 20.38 -11.08 14.97
N LYS A 88 19.70 -9.94 15.22
CA LYS A 88 19.88 -9.13 16.44
C LYS A 88 19.38 -9.82 17.71
N GLU A 89 18.35 -10.66 17.61
CA GLU A 89 17.86 -11.52 18.69
C GLU A 89 18.75 -12.75 18.94
N GLY A 90 19.64 -13.08 18.00
CA GLY A 90 20.66 -14.12 18.18
C GLY A 90 21.71 -13.70 19.20
N ALA A 91 22.16 -14.64 20.04
CA ALA A 91 22.92 -14.36 21.25
C ALA A 91 24.34 -13.79 21.05
N ASP A 92 24.90 -13.77 19.84
CA ASP A 92 26.24 -13.22 19.59
C ASP A 92 26.35 -12.55 18.20
N LEU A 93 26.57 -11.22 18.20
CA LEU A 93 26.94 -10.47 17.00
C LEU A 93 28.41 -10.71 16.67
N ASN A 94 28.70 -11.88 16.08
CA ASN A 94 30.02 -12.19 15.55
C ASN A 94 30.30 -11.40 14.25
N LYS A 95 31.52 -11.51 13.71
CA LYS A 95 31.93 -10.81 12.48
C LYS A 95 31.02 -11.14 11.29
N ASP A 96 30.61 -12.41 11.16
CA ASP A 96 29.69 -12.88 10.11
C ASP A 96 28.31 -12.20 10.22
N ALA A 97 27.75 -12.13 11.44
CA ALA A 97 26.48 -11.45 11.69
C ALA A 97 26.55 -9.96 11.32
N LYS A 98 27.69 -9.30 11.59
CA LYS A 98 27.89 -7.89 11.21
C LYS A 98 27.95 -7.71 9.69
N GLU A 99 28.71 -8.55 8.99
CA GLU A 99 28.80 -8.52 7.52
C GLU A 99 27.44 -8.78 6.87
N ARG A 100 26.64 -9.70 7.42
CA ARG A 100 25.26 -9.95 7.00
C ARG A 100 24.36 -8.74 7.22
N LEU A 101 24.43 -8.10 8.38
CA LEU A 101 23.65 -6.88 8.65
C LEU A 101 24.02 -5.73 7.69
N ASP A 102 25.31 -5.57 7.36
CA ASP A 102 25.77 -4.58 6.39
C ASP A 102 25.24 -4.88 4.98
N ALA A 103 25.23 -6.15 4.57
CA ALA A 103 24.62 -6.57 3.31
C ALA A 103 23.10 -6.33 3.28
N LEU A 104 22.41 -6.58 4.40
CA LEU A 104 20.98 -6.30 4.55
C LEU A 104 20.67 -4.81 4.47
N ASN A 105 21.49 -3.95 5.11
CA ASN A 105 21.39 -2.50 4.99
C ASN A 105 21.47 -2.02 3.54
N ALA A 106 22.46 -2.50 2.79
CA ALA A 106 22.62 -2.14 1.38
C ALA A 106 21.43 -2.61 0.53
N ARG A 107 20.95 -3.83 0.75
CA ARG A 107 19.76 -4.37 0.07
C ARG A 107 18.49 -3.59 0.43
N TYR A 108 18.31 -3.21 1.69
CA TYR A 108 17.17 -2.42 2.14
C TYR A 108 17.14 -1.08 1.41
N TRP A 109 18.28 -0.38 1.36
CA TRP A 109 18.38 0.90 0.66
C TRP A 109 17.99 0.78 -0.82
N LEU A 110 18.50 -0.24 -1.53
CA LEU A 110 18.15 -0.50 -2.93
C LEU A 110 16.65 -0.77 -3.12
N LEU A 111 16.04 -1.55 -2.23
CA LEU A 111 14.61 -1.84 -2.28
C LEU A 111 13.75 -0.63 -1.94
N GLU A 112 14.19 0.22 -1.01
CA GLU A 112 13.52 1.49 -0.73
C GLU A 112 13.49 2.37 -1.98
N GLN A 113 14.61 2.48 -2.73
CA GLN A 113 14.63 3.19 -4.01
C GLN A 113 13.64 2.59 -5.02
N LYS A 114 13.57 1.26 -5.14
CA LYS A 114 12.58 0.58 -6.00
C LYS A 114 11.15 0.84 -5.55
N CYS A 115 10.90 0.85 -4.25
CA CYS A 115 9.59 1.15 -3.69
C CYS A 115 9.15 2.57 -4.07
N TRP A 116 10.05 3.56 -3.92
CA TRP A 116 9.80 4.94 -4.34
C TRP A 116 9.56 5.06 -5.84
N HIS A 117 10.36 4.36 -6.66
CA HIS A 117 10.17 4.34 -8.10
C HIS A 117 8.77 3.81 -8.46
N TYR A 118 8.40 2.61 -7.98
CA TYR A 118 7.09 2.04 -8.28
C TYR A 118 5.93 2.86 -7.70
N HIS A 119 6.12 3.48 -6.55
CA HIS A 119 5.17 4.42 -5.97
C HIS A 119 4.96 5.63 -6.89
N SER A 120 6.04 6.21 -7.42
CA SER A 120 5.97 7.34 -8.36
C SER A 120 5.28 7.00 -9.68
N CYS A 121 5.23 5.71 -10.04
CA CYS A 121 4.53 5.25 -11.23
C CYS A 121 3.05 4.91 -11.00
N LEU A 122 2.55 5.00 -9.77
CA LEU A 122 1.11 4.93 -9.53
C LEU A 122 0.46 6.14 -10.19
N ALA A 123 -0.53 5.91 -11.05
CA ALA A 123 -1.21 6.99 -11.73
C ALA A 123 -1.88 7.94 -10.72
N ASP A 124 -1.66 9.24 -10.89
CA ASP A 124 -2.33 10.29 -10.12
C ASP A 124 -3.85 10.09 -10.22
N GLY A 125 -4.49 9.88 -9.07
CA GLY A 125 -5.91 9.54 -9.03
C GLY A 125 -6.27 8.51 -7.96
N TYR A 126 -7.20 7.64 -8.31
CA TYR A 126 -7.81 6.71 -7.38
C TYR A 126 -6.85 5.65 -6.82
N GLN A 127 -5.90 5.17 -7.63
CA GLN A 127 -4.98 4.10 -7.20
C GLN A 127 -3.96 4.59 -6.17
N LEU A 128 -3.34 5.75 -6.42
CA LEU A 128 -2.41 6.36 -5.46
C LEU A 128 -3.13 6.68 -4.15
N ARG A 129 -4.28 7.36 -4.20
CA ARG A 129 -5.07 7.69 -3.00
C ARG A 129 -5.53 6.46 -2.23
N ALA A 130 -5.91 5.39 -2.94
CA ALA A 130 -6.24 4.11 -2.33
C ALA A 130 -5.05 3.54 -1.55
N PHE A 131 -3.87 3.53 -2.18
CA PHE A 131 -2.62 3.05 -1.58
C PHE A 131 -2.23 3.87 -0.34
N GLU A 132 -2.19 5.19 -0.46
CA GLU A 132 -1.82 6.11 0.63
C GLU A 132 -2.78 6.03 1.82
N LEU A 133 -4.10 5.99 1.57
CA LEU A 133 -5.08 5.85 2.64
C LEU A 133 -4.91 4.55 3.42
N TRP A 134 -4.54 3.46 2.75
CA TRP A 134 -4.23 2.22 3.46
C TRP A 134 -2.97 2.37 4.31
N ARG A 135 -1.87 2.86 3.73
CA ARG A 135 -0.59 2.99 4.45
C ARG A 135 -0.59 4.07 5.54
N SER A 136 -1.55 5.00 5.54
CA SER A 136 -1.69 6.00 6.60
C SER A 136 -2.19 5.41 7.92
N HIS A 137 -2.81 4.22 7.90
CA HIS A 137 -3.23 3.54 9.11
C HIS A 137 -2.03 2.83 9.75
N PRO A 138 -1.64 3.15 11.01
CA PRO A 138 -0.43 2.60 11.63
C PRO A 138 -0.44 1.08 11.78
N LYS A 139 -1.64 0.46 11.76
CA LYS A 139 -1.84 -0.99 11.80
C LYS A 139 -2.49 -1.53 10.52
N TRP A 140 -2.25 -0.89 9.37
CA TRP A 140 -2.81 -1.32 8.07
C TRP A 140 -2.54 -2.81 7.78
N TYR A 141 -1.37 -3.30 8.21
CA TYR A 141 -0.96 -4.68 8.02
C TYR A 141 -1.72 -5.67 8.90
N MET A 142 -2.46 -5.20 9.92
CA MET A 142 -3.31 -6.01 10.79
C MET A 142 -4.75 -6.12 10.28
N HIS A 143 -5.03 -5.68 9.06
CA HIS A 143 -6.34 -5.88 8.45
C HIS A 143 -6.70 -7.38 8.41
N ARG A 144 -7.95 -7.72 8.73
CA ARG A 144 -8.45 -9.11 8.88
C ARG A 144 -7.99 -10.04 7.76
N VAL A 145 -8.14 -9.60 6.50
CA VAL A 145 -7.73 -10.37 5.31
C VAL A 145 -6.23 -10.71 5.31
N LEU A 146 -5.37 -9.79 5.77
CA LEU A 146 -3.92 -10.02 5.85
C LEU A 146 -3.58 -11.00 6.99
N VAL A 147 -4.30 -10.90 8.10
CA VAL A 147 -4.17 -11.81 9.25
C VAL A 147 -4.56 -13.24 8.87
N GLU A 148 -5.71 -13.41 8.20
CA GLU A 148 -6.21 -14.72 7.75
C GLU A 148 -5.25 -15.39 6.76
N ASP A 149 -4.66 -14.62 5.85
CA ASP A 149 -3.66 -15.11 4.89
C ASP A 149 -2.30 -15.44 5.53
N CYS A 150 -1.92 -14.73 6.59
CA CYS A 150 -0.76 -15.13 7.39
C CYS A 150 -1.04 -16.45 8.11
N ALA A 151 -2.26 -16.61 8.65
CA ALA A 151 -2.66 -17.82 9.34
C ALA A 151 -2.75 -19.04 8.40
N SER A 152 -3.29 -18.89 7.19
CA SER A 152 -3.42 -19.97 6.20
C SER A 152 -2.06 -20.49 5.69
N ARG A 153 -1.04 -19.63 5.65
CA ARG A 153 0.35 -20.00 5.36
C ARG A 153 1.06 -20.62 6.57
N HIS A 154 0.29 -21.01 7.59
CA HIS A 154 0.77 -21.54 8.87
C HIS A 154 1.71 -20.58 9.60
N GLY A 155 1.57 -19.27 9.36
CA GLY A 155 2.33 -18.20 10.01
C GLY A 155 1.88 -17.98 11.45
N CYS A 156 1.28 -16.81 11.74
CA CYS A 156 0.86 -16.43 13.10
C CYS A 156 -0.25 -17.33 13.72
N ALA A 157 -0.63 -18.42 13.03
CA ALA A 157 -1.56 -19.47 13.49
C ALA A 157 -1.10 -20.21 14.77
N ARG A 158 0.11 -19.96 15.27
CA ARG A 158 0.63 -20.59 16.51
C ARG A 158 0.65 -19.68 17.74
N GLY A 159 0.02 -18.51 17.69
CA GLY A 159 -0.11 -17.63 18.86
C GLY A 159 1.17 -16.94 19.31
N CYS A 160 2.25 -16.92 18.50
CA CYS A 160 3.51 -16.26 18.87
C CYS A 160 3.41 -14.73 18.99
N GLY A 161 2.34 -14.11 18.48
CA GLY A 161 2.05 -12.70 18.63
C GLY A 161 3.01 -11.74 17.91
N CYS A 162 4.06 -12.22 17.23
CA CYS A 162 5.11 -11.35 16.67
C CYS A 162 4.64 -10.37 15.57
N CYS A 163 3.49 -10.63 14.94
CA CYS A 163 2.87 -9.67 14.03
C CYS A 163 2.17 -8.54 14.80
N LEU A 164 1.51 -8.86 15.92
CA LEU A 164 0.80 -7.90 16.78
C LEU A 164 1.77 -7.02 17.57
N SER A 165 2.83 -7.64 18.10
CA SER A 165 3.85 -7.01 18.95
C SER A 165 4.98 -6.37 18.16
N ARG A 166 4.84 -6.24 16.84
CA ARG A 166 5.91 -5.75 15.98
C ARG A 166 6.16 -4.27 16.27
N ASN A 167 7.32 -3.97 16.85
CA ASN A 167 7.75 -2.60 17.04
C ASN A 167 8.05 -1.98 15.67
N ILE A 168 7.42 -0.84 15.38
CA ILE A 168 7.65 -0.11 14.14
C ILE A 168 8.93 0.71 14.36
N ASP A 169 10.06 0.17 13.94
CA ASP A 169 11.30 0.93 13.85
C ASP A 169 11.10 2.06 12.81
N PRO A 170 11.23 3.35 13.20
CA PRO A 170 11.07 4.47 12.28
C PRO A 170 11.98 4.39 11.05
N THR A 171 13.17 3.78 11.19
CA THR A 171 14.14 3.59 10.11
C THR A 171 13.79 2.43 9.18
N ARG A 172 12.81 1.59 9.56
CA ARG A 172 12.37 0.39 8.83
C ARG A 172 10.86 0.38 8.59
N ARG A 173 10.23 1.55 8.50
CA ARG A 173 8.77 1.72 8.34
C ARG A 173 8.15 0.96 7.17
N LEU A 174 8.90 0.70 6.09
CA LEU A 174 8.43 -0.05 4.92
C LEU A 174 8.52 -1.58 5.10
N GLY A 175 9.23 -2.04 6.12
CA GLY A 175 9.40 -3.45 6.49
C GLY A 175 8.33 -3.99 7.46
N VAL A 176 7.26 -3.25 7.71
CA VAL A 176 6.18 -3.69 8.61
C VAL A 176 5.22 -4.66 7.93
N GLY A 177 4.79 -5.70 8.65
CA GLY A 177 3.72 -6.60 8.23
C GLY A 177 3.84 -8.01 8.78
N HIS A 178 3.15 -8.96 8.14
CA HIS A 178 3.12 -10.35 8.57
C HIS A 178 4.40 -11.13 8.24
N CYS A 179 4.52 -12.31 8.85
CA CYS A 179 5.66 -13.20 8.72
C CYS A 179 6.00 -13.53 7.25
N THR A 180 7.29 -13.47 6.92
CA THR A 180 7.91 -14.03 5.71
C THR A 180 8.73 -15.27 6.10
N PHE A 181 9.48 -15.84 5.14
CA PHE A 181 10.40 -16.95 5.40
C PHE A 181 11.45 -16.64 6.47
N GLU A 182 11.81 -15.36 6.61
CA GLU A 182 12.83 -14.85 7.54
C GLU A 182 12.32 -14.49 8.94
N CYS A 183 11.02 -14.67 9.23
CA CYS A 183 10.54 -14.49 10.59
C CYS A 183 11.12 -15.57 11.52
N GLY A 184 11.91 -15.17 12.53
CA GLY A 184 12.48 -16.08 13.51
C GLY A 184 11.44 -16.99 14.20
N CYS A 185 10.27 -16.46 14.57
CA CYS A 185 9.19 -17.28 15.15
C CYS A 185 8.68 -18.34 14.17
N TYR A 186 8.51 -17.96 12.90
CA TYR A 186 8.01 -18.87 11.86
C TYR A 186 9.06 -19.92 11.50
N ARG A 187 10.34 -19.54 11.41
CA ARG A 187 11.46 -20.46 11.19
C ARG A 187 11.53 -21.52 12.30
N ARG A 188 11.51 -21.10 13.58
CA ARG A 188 11.49 -22.02 14.73
C ARG A 188 10.28 -22.96 14.72
N ALA A 189 9.11 -22.43 14.40
CA ALA A 189 7.88 -23.20 14.31
C ALA A 189 7.90 -24.23 13.16
N ARG A 190 8.48 -23.85 12.02
CA ARG A 190 8.64 -24.72 10.85
C ARG A 190 9.56 -25.91 11.15
N GLY A 191 10.59 -25.69 11.99
CA GLY A 191 11.51 -26.75 12.46
C GLY A 191 12.58 -27.15 11.44
N PHE A 192 12.67 -26.47 10.31
CA PHE A 192 13.71 -26.65 9.30
C PHE A 192 13.95 -25.33 8.55
N ASP A 193 15.16 -25.18 8.03
CA ASP A 193 15.50 -24.09 7.14
C ASP A 193 15.10 -24.43 5.70
N VAL A 194 14.63 -23.40 4.98
CA VAL A 194 14.36 -23.49 3.54
C VAL A 194 15.56 -22.90 2.84
N SER A 195 16.07 -23.59 1.81
CA SER A 195 17.21 -23.11 1.03
C SER A 195 16.90 -21.78 0.34
N GLU A 196 17.92 -20.98 0.03
CA GLU A 196 17.72 -19.73 -0.70
C GLU A 196 17.14 -19.99 -2.11
N GLU A 197 17.53 -21.11 -2.72
CA GLU A 197 17.04 -21.58 -4.01
C GLU A 197 15.54 -21.88 -3.95
N ASP A 198 15.09 -22.62 -2.93
CA ASP A 198 13.67 -22.96 -2.76
C ASP A 198 12.83 -21.71 -2.44
N LYS A 199 13.35 -20.80 -1.58
CA LYS A 199 12.69 -19.51 -1.31
C LYS A 199 12.50 -18.72 -2.60
N LYS A 200 13.55 -18.63 -3.41
CA LYS A 200 13.53 -17.91 -4.69
C LYS A 200 12.53 -18.54 -5.65
N LEU A 201 12.56 -19.85 -5.82
CA LEU A 201 11.65 -20.58 -6.70
C LEU A 201 10.18 -20.37 -6.31
N LEU A 202 9.84 -20.58 -5.03
CA LEU A 202 8.48 -20.39 -4.53
C LEU A 202 8.02 -18.93 -4.72
N LYS A 203 8.88 -17.96 -4.42
CA LYS A 203 8.56 -16.54 -4.61
C LYS A 203 8.35 -16.21 -6.08
N GLU A 204 9.20 -16.69 -6.98
CA GLU A 204 9.08 -16.44 -8.42
C GLU A 204 7.76 -17.01 -8.97
N GLN A 205 7.41 -18.24 -8.61
CA GLN A 205 6.13 -18.87 -8.98
C GLN A 205 4.93 -18.07 -8.46
N CYS A 206 4.89 -17.74 -7.17
CA CYS A 206 3.80 -16.95 -6.60
C CYS A 206 3.72 -15.54 -7.22
N ARG A 207 4.86 -14.92 -7.51
CA ARG A 207 4.92 -13.59 -8.14
C ARG A 207 4.42 -13.63 -9.57
N GLU A 208 4.75 -14.67 -10.32
CA GLU A 208 4.25 -14.87 -11.67
C GLU A 208 2.72 -15.00 -11.66
N GLU A 209 2.16 -15.84 -10.79
CA GLU A 209 0.71 -15.98 -10.63
C GLU A 209 0.03 -14.67 -10.25
N ILE A 210 0.57 -13.96 -9.25
CA ILE A 210 0.02 -12.67 -8.79
C ILE A 210 0.11 -11.62 -9.91
N SER A 211 1.17 -11.59 -10.69
CA SER A 211 1.35 -10.61 -11.78
C SER A 211 0.31 -10.75 -12.89
N LYS A 212 -0.25 -11.96 -13.06
CA LYS A 212 -1.32 -12.27 -14.01
C LYS A 212 -2.70 -11.88 -13.49
N LEU A 213 -2.84 -11.56 -12.20
CA LEU A 213 -4.14 -11.18 -11.64
C LEU A 213 -4.58 -9.83 -12.19
N THR A 214 -5.81 -9.77 -12.69
CA THR A 214 -6.42 -8.50 -13.10
C THR A 214 -6.59 -7.57 -11.91
N LYS A 215 -6.93 -8.09 -10.72
CA LYS A 215 -7.14 -7.29 -9.50
C LYS A 215 -6.17 -7.73 -8.41
N HIS A 216 -5.23 -6.85 -8.06
CA HIS A 216 -4.21 -7.10 -7.04
C HIS A 216 -4.71 -6.78 -5.63
N ARG A 217 -4.04 -7.31 -4.60
CA ARG A 217 -4.48 -7.15 -3.22
C ARG A 217 -4.46 -5.72 -2.69
N ILE A 218 -3.57 -4.86 -3.22
CA ILE A 218 -3.58 -3.40 -2.97
C ILE A 218 -4.93 -2.79 -3.35
N THR A 219 -5.60 -3.35 -4.37
CA THR A 219 -6.89 -2.89 -4.85
C THR A 219 -8.07 -3.72 -4.36
N ARG A 220 -7.85 -4.91 -3.77
CA ARG A 220 -8.89 -5.76 -3.17
C ARG A 220 -8.91 -5.62 -1.66
N VAL A 221 -9.72 -4.70 -1.12
CA VAL A 221 -10.20 -4.87 0.26
C VAL A 221 -11.57 -4.26 0.47
N ALA A 222 -12.56 -4.94 -0.11
CA ALA A 222 -13.67 -5.54 0.61
C ALA A 222 -14.47 -6.30 -0.45
N ILE A 223 -14.23 -7.58 -0.65
CA ILE A 223 -15.27 -8.56 -1.00
C ILE A 223 -15.04 -9.68 -0.01
#